data_AF-A0A7V3EH70-F1
#
_entry.id   AF-A0A7V3EH70-F1
#
_cell.length_a   1.000
_cell.length_b   1.000
_cell.length_c   1.000
_cell.angle_alpha   90.00
_cell.angle_beta   90.00
_cell.angle_gamma   90.00
#
_symmetry.space_group_name_H-M   'P 1'
#
loop_
_entity.id
_entity.type
_entity.pdbx_description
1 polymer ?
#
loop_
_entity_poly.entity_id
_entity_poly.type
_entity_poly.pdbx_seq_one_letter_code
_entity_poly.pdbx_strand_id
1 'polypeptide(L)'
;MYVYNYYECIRKSKDRYEVRWELVAEALEKGIKPTARKYGTTVKTVRKWVRRYEAERKAGLQEVSRRPHTSPRATSLWVRCKLVQEVQRLHGIGKRKSAARLRRELKLPVSLPTVRNILRE
;
A
#
# COMPACT_ATOMS: atom_id res chain seq x y z
N MET A 1 -9.30 34.64 -2.35
CA MET A 1 -8.22 34.07 -3.17
C MET A 1 -7.29 33.29 -2.26
N TYR A 2 -6.93 32.06 -2.61
CA TYR A 2 -6.00 31.26 -1.80
C TYR A 2 -4.57 31.63 -2.16
N VAL A 3 -3.65 31.60 -1.18
CA VAL A 3 -2.25 31.98 -1.38
C VAL A 3 -1.50 30.87 -2.12
N TYR A 4 -1.88 29.63 -1.88
CA TYR A 4 -1.32 28.44 -2.55
C TYR A 4 -2.43 27.55 -3.10
N ASN A 5 -2.12 26.79 -4.16
CA ASN A 5 -2.98 25.75 -4.69
C ASN A 5 -2.36 24.38 -4.39
N TYR A 6 -2.79 23.76 -3.28
CA TYR A 6 -2.28 22.47 -2.82
C TYR A 6 -2.33 21.37 -3.88
N TYR A 7 -3.42 21.27 -4.64
CA TYR A 7 -3.60 20.20 -5.62
C TYR A 7 -2.65 20.36 -6.81
N GLU A 8 -2.39 21.59 -7.24
CA GLU A 8 -1.38 21.86 -8.27
C GLU A 8 0.03 21.55 -7.79
N CYS A 9 0.38 21.95 -6.56
CA CYS A 9 1.67 21.63 -5.95
C CYS A 9 1.88 20.11 -5.91
N ILE A 10 0.91 19.34 -5.40
CA ILE A 10 0.98 17.87 -5.36
C ILE A 10 1.07 17.24 -6.76
N ARG A 11 0.42 17.85 -7.77
CA ARG A 11 0.44 17.34 -9.14
C ARG A 11 1.78 17.59 -9.84
N LYS A 12 2.39 18.76 -9.62
CA LYS A 12 3.64 19.19 -10.26
C LYS A 12 4.89 18.69 -9.53
N SER A 13 4.81 18.49 -8.21
CA SER A 13 5.96 18.06 -7.42
C SER A 13 6.38 16.62 -7.70
N LYS A 14 7.68 16.43 -7.91
CA LYS A 14 8.32 15.11 -8.00
C LYS A 14 8.24 14.37 -6.67
N ASP A 15 8.42 15.10 -5.57
CA ASP A 15 8.24 14.59 -4.22
C ASP A 15 7.00 15.19 -3.55
N ARG A 16 6.00 14.35 -3.30
CA ARG A 16 4.75 14.74 -2.63
C ARG A 16 4.90 14.81 -1.12
N TYR A 17 5.96 14.22 -0.57
CA TYR A 17 6.25 14.23 0.85
C TYR A 17 6.49 15.65 1.35
N GLU A 18 7.36 16.41 0.68
CA GLU A 18 7.70 17.80 1.01
C GLU A 18 6.45 18.69 1.11
N VAL A 19 5.59 18.65 0.10
CA VAL A 19 4.34 19.44 0.08
C VAL A 19 3.40 19.07 1.23
N ARG A 20 3.39 17.79 1.65
CA ARG A 20 2.58 17.35 2.81
C ARG A 20 3.21 17.77 4.12
N TRP A 21 4.53 17.76 4.19
CA TRP A 21 5.28 18.19 5.37
C TRP A 21 5.03 19.67 5.63
N GLU A 22 5.18 20.54 4.64
CA GLU A 22 4.89 21.97 4.76
C GLU A 22 3.45 22.22 5.22
N LEU A 23 2.48 21.51 4.62
CA LEU A 23 1.08 21.60 4.99
C LEU A 23 0.85 21.24 6.47
N VAL A 24 1.49 20.17 6.95
CA VAL A 24 1.33 19.71 8.34
C VAL A 24 2.05 20.63 9.30
N ALA A 25 3.27 21.09 8.98
CA ALA A 25 4.01 22.03 9.80
C ALA A 25 3.20 23.31 10.05
N GLU A 26 2.62 23.89 8.99
CA GLU A 26 1.77 25.08 9.14
C GLU A 26 0.46 24.79 9.87
N ALA A 27 -0.13 23.59 9.70
CA ALA A 27 -1.32 23.20 10.45
C ALA A 27 -1.06 22.98 11.94
N LEU A 28 0.15 22.58 12.34
CA LEU A 28 0.54 22.45 13.74
C LEU A 28 0.77 23.81 14.40
N GLU A 29 1.29 24.79 13.65
CA GLU A 29 1.54 26.15 14.15
C GLU A 29 0.26 27.00 14.21
N LYS A 30 -0.53 27.02 13.13
CA LYS A 30 -1.66 27.96 12.94
C LYS A 30 -3.03 27.30 13.04
N GLY A 31 -3.07 25.97 13.12
CA GLY A 31 -4.30 25.20 13.18
C GLY A 31 -4.87 24.81 11.81
N ILE A 32 -5.76 23.81 11.81
CA ILE A 32 -6.24 23.13 10.61
C ILE A 32 -7.07 24.05 9.68
N LYS A 33 -7.99 24.86 10.22
CA LYS A 33 -8.91 25.68 9.41
C LYS A 33 -8.18 26.82 8.69
N PRO A 34 -7.30 27.60 9.35
CA PRO A 34 -6.49 28.62 8.66
C PRO A 34 -5.62 28.03 7.56
N THR A 35 -4.96 26.90 7.81
CA THR A 35 -4.11 26.24 6.80
C THR A 35 -4.92 25.77 5.59
N ALA A 36 -6.11 25.19 5.80
CA ALA A 36 -6.98 24.80 4.69
C ALA A 36 -7.34 25.98 3.78
N ARG A 37 -7.64 27.15 4.38
CA ARG A 37 -7.89 28.39 3.63
C ARG A 37 -6.63 28.85 2.90
N LYS A 38 -5.47 28.92 3.55
CA LYS A 38 -4.24 29.41 2.90
C LYS A 38 -3.85 28.58 1.67
N TYR A 39 -3.97 27.25 1.76
CA TYR A 39 -3.55 26.30 0.74
C TYR A 39 -4.63 25.94 -0.30
N GLY A 40 -5.82 26.55 -0.22
CA GLY A 40 -6.91 26.26 -1.14
C GLY A 40 -7.35 24.79 -1.13
N THR A 41 -7.25 24.14 0.04
CA THR A 41 -7.56 22.72 0.24
C THR A 41 -8.73 22.57 1.22
N THR A 42 -9.22 21.34 1.37
CA THR A 42 -10.30 21.07 2.31
C THR A 42 -9.75 20.84 3.72
N VAL A 43 -10.53 21.22 4.74
CA VAL A 43 -10.24 20.91 6.15
C VAL A 43 -10.04 19.40 6.35
N LYS A 44 -10.76 18.56 5.59
CA LYS A 44 -10.62 17.09 5.63
C LYS A 44 -9.24 16.64 5.18
N THR A 45 -8.68 17.24 4.13
CA THR A 45 -7.33 16.92 3.62
C THR A 45 -6.27 17.26 4.65
N VAL A 46 -6.32 18.47 5.23
CA VAL A 46 -5.36 18.89 6.25
C VAL A 46 -5.46 17.99 7.48
N ARG A 47 -6.67 17.75 7.98
CA ARG A 47 -6.92 16.86 9.13
C ARG A 47 -6.41 15.44 8.89
N LYS A 48 -6.55 14.90 7.67
CA LYS A 48 -6.02 13.58 7.32
C LYS A 48 -4.50 13.53 7.49
N TRP A 49 -3.78 14.50 6.96
CA TRP A 49 -2.32 14.52 7.01
C TRP A 49 -1.79 14.77 8.42
N VAL A 50 -2.42 15.67 9.18
CA VAL A 50 -2.09 15.89 10.60
C VAL A 50 -2.27 14.61 11.41
N ARG A 51 -3.40 13.91 11.28
CA ARG A 51 -3.63 12.64 12.00
C ARG A 51 -2.60 11.57 11.66
N ARG A 52 -2.23 11.45 10.38
CA ARG A 52 -1.19 10.51 9.95
C ARG A 52 0.18 10.87 10.53
N TYR A 53 0.50 12.15 10.56
CA TYR A 53 1.73 12.64 11.17
C TYR A 53 1.74 12.42 12.69
N GLU A 54 0.63 12.59 13.39
CA GLU A 54 0.55 12.32 14.83
C GLU A 54 0.76 10.83 15.14
N ALA A 55 0.21 9.94 14.31
CA ALA A 55 0.33 8.50 14.49
C ALA A 55 1.72 7.93 14.14
N GLU A 56 2.29 8.36 13.01
CA GLU A 56 3.48 7.72 12.41
C GLU A 56 4.63 8.70 12.15
N ARG A 57 4.50 9.96 12.60
CA ARG A 57 5.46 11.06 12.36
C ARG A 57 5.75 11.20 10.86
N LYS A 58 7.02 11.26 10.48
CA LYS A 58 7.45 11.42 9.08
C LYS A 58 6.98 10.25 8.20
N ALA A 59 6.91 9.03 8.73
CA ALA A 59 6.48 7.87 7.93
C ALA A 59 5.03 8.01 7.43
N GLY A 60 4.14 8.62 8.22
CA GLY A 60 2.74 8.80 7.87
C GLY A 60 2.47 9.74 6.68
N LEU A 61 3.46 10.53 6.27
CA LEU A 61 3.35 11.45 5.12
C LEU A 61 3.74 10.80 3.78
N GLN A 62 4.34 9.61 3.84
CA GLN A 62 4.69 8.85 2.64
C GLN A 62 3.43 8.43 1.86
N GLU A 63 3.61 8.22 0.55
CA GLU A 63 2.53 7.71 -0.27
C GLU A 63 2.24 6.25 0.10
N VAL A 64 1.01 5.97 0.50
CA VAL A 64 0.54 4.60 0.73
C VAL A 64 -0.10 4.10 -0.56
N SER A 65 0.18 2.85 -0.91
CA SER A 65 -0.46 2.18 -2.04
C SER A 65 -1.99 2.28 -1.92
N ARG A 66 -2.65 2.70 -3.00
CA ARG A 66 -4.12 2.75 -3.09
C ARG A 66 -4.72 1.45 -3.60
N ARG A 67 -3.87 0.47 -3.93
CA ARG A 67 -4.32 -0.84 -4.41
C ARG A 67 -5.11 -1.51 -3.29
N PRO A 68 -6.28 -2.10 -3.58
CA PRO A 68 -7.00 -2.88 -2.58
C PRO A 68 -6.09 -3.98 -2.01
N HIS A 69 -6.02 -4.05 -0.68
CA HIS A 69 -5.23 -5.07 0.03
C HIS A 69 -5.83 -6.48 -0.16
N THR A 70 -7.11 -6.57 -0.53
CA THR A 70 -7.84 -7.82 -0.70
C THR A 70 -8.63 -7.80 -2.00
N SER A 71 -8.66 -8.93 -2.71
CA SER A 71 -9.50 -9.14 -3.87
C SER A 71 -10.54 -10.21 -3.54
N PRO A 72 -11.83 -10.05 -3.89
CA PRO A 72 -12.83 -11.10 -3.73
C PRO A 72 -12.49 -12.39 -4.48
N ARG A 73 -11.71 -12.28 -5.57
CA ARG A 73 -11.21 -13.42 -6.35
C ARG A 73 -9.82 -13.87 -5.90
N ALA A 74 -9.34 -13.41 -4.76
CA ALA A 74 -8.07 -13.86 -4.21
C ALA A 74 -8.16 -15.37 -3.93
N THR A 75 -7.09 -16.08 -4.27
CA THR A 75 -6.98 -17.49 -3.95
C THR A 75 -7.08 -17.68 -2.44
N SER A 76 -7.89 -18.65 -2.02
CA SER A 76 -8.07 -19.02 -0.61
C SER A 76 -6.73 -19.17 0.12
N LEU A 77 -6.67 -18.64 1.34
CA LEU A 77 -5.48 -18.71 2.20
C LEU A 77 -5.00 -20.15 2.40
N TRP A 78 -5.91 -21.11 2.54
CA TRP A 78 -5.55 -22.52 2.68
C TRP A 78 -4.74 -23.05 1.49
N VAL A 79 -5.10 -22.68 0.26
CA VAL A 79 -4.36 -23.08 -0.96
C VAL A 79 -2.96 -22.46 -0.94
N ARG A 80 -2.86 -21.17 -0.56
CA ARG A 80 -1.58 -20.47 -0.45
C ARG A 80 -0.68 -21.11 0.61
N CYS A 81 -1.21 -21.37 1.81
CA CYS A 81 -0.47 -22.01 2.90
C CYS A 81 0.02 -23.41 2.51
N LYS A 82 -0.83 -24.25 1.89
CA LYS A 82 -0.41 -25.56 1.41
C LYS A 82 0.71 -25.49 0.38
N LEU A 83 0.64 -24.57 -0.57
CA LEU A 83 1.69 -24.37 -1.56
C LEU A 83 3.01 -23.94 -0.92
N VAL A 84 2.98 -22.97 -0.01
CA VAL A 84 4.17 -22.46 0.69
C VAL A 84 4.82 -23.57 1.52
N GLN A 85 4.03 -24.31 2.30
CA GLN A 85 4.52 -25.41 3.13
C GLN A 85 5.20 -26.50 2.30
N GLU A 86 4.60 -26.90 1.18
CA GLU A 86 5.18 -27.93 0.32
C GLU A 86 6.44 -27.43 -0.40
N VAL A 87 6.49 -26.15 -0.80
CA VAL A 87 7.70 -25.55 -1.38
C VAL A 87 8.83 -25.50 -0.36
N GLN A 88 8.56 -25.11 0.89
CA GLN A 88 9.53 -25.12 1.97
C GLN A 88 10.06 -26.54 2.22
N ARG A 89 9.16 -27.53 2.24
CA ARG A 89 9.53 -28.94 2.35
C ARG A 89 10.47 -29.36 1.21
N LEU A 90 10.08 -29.11 -0.04
CA LEU A 90 10.90 -29.45 -1.22
C LEU A 90 12.28 -28.77 -1.20
N HIS A 91 12.34 -27.54 -0.69
CA HIS A 91 13.60 -26.81 -0.50
C HIS A 91 14.51 -27.51 0.51
N GLY A 92 13.98 -27.95 1.65
CA GLY A 92 14.75 -28.66 2.68
C GLY A 92 15.33 -30.01 2.23
N ILE A 93 14.67 -30.71 1.30
CA ILE A 93 15.15 -31.95 0.68
C ILE A 93 15.90 -31.73 -0.65
N GLY A 94 16.18 -30.48 -1.04
CA GLY A 94 16.94 -30.15 -2.25
C GLY A 94 16.25 -30.52 -3.57
N LYS A 95 14.93 -30.75 -3.57
CA LYS A 95 14.17 -31.13 -4.78
C LYS A 95 13.68 -29.89 -5.53
N ARG A 96 13.73 -29.95 -6.87
CA ARG A 96 13.22 -28.88 -7.73
C ARG A 96 11.70 -28.73 -7.57
N LYS A 97 11.25 -27.48 -7.38
CA LYS A 97 9.82 -27.11 -7.39
C LYS A 97 9.28 -27.10 -8.82
N SER A 98 8.14 -27.74 -9.04
CA SER A 98 7.40 -27.69 -10.30
C SER A 98 5.94 -27.37 -10.04
N ALA A 99 5.45 -26.27 -10.61
CA ALA A 99 4.06 -25.82 -10.43
C ALA A 99 3.04 -26.89 -10.89
N ALA A 100 3.35 -27.61 -11.98
CA ALA A 100 2.48 -28.67 -12.50
C ALA A 100 2.47 -29.90 -11.58
N ARG A 101 3.60 -30.21 -10.96
CA ARG A 101 3.71 -31.28 -9.97
C ARG A 101 2.95 -30.91 -8.69
N LEU A 102 3.21 -29.72 -8.14
CA LEU A 102 2.56 -29.21 -6.93
C LEU A 102 1.04 -29.18 -7.07
N ARG A 103 0.51 -28.69 -8.19
CA ARG A 103 -0.94 -28.67 -8.44
C ARG A 103 -1.54 -30.09 -8.43
N ARG A 104 -0.86 -31.06 -9.04
CA ARG A 104 -1.34 -32.45 -9.13
C ARG A 104 -1.26 -33.17 -7.78
N GLU A 105 -0.13 -33.11 -7.11
CA GLU A 105 0.11 -33.79 -5.82
C GLU A 105 -0.81 -33.24 -4.72
N LEU A 106 -0.95 -31.92 -4.65
CA LEU A 106 -1.77 -31.27 -3.64
C LEU A 106 -3.27 -31.18 -4.02
N LYS A 107 -3.66 -31.71 -5.19
CA LYS A 107 -5.04 -31.69 -5.74
C LYS A 107 -5.70 -30.32 -5.60
N LEU A 108 -4.98 -29.25 -5.96
CA LEU A 108 -5.46 -27.89 -5.70
C LEU A 108 -6.57 -27.50 -6.69
N PRO A 109 -7.67 -26.88 -6.22
CA PRO A 109 -8.77 -26.40 -7.06
C PRO A 109 -8.43 -25.07 -7.75
N VAL A 110 -7.18 -24.90 -8.21
CA VAL A 110 -6.72 -23.68 -8.87
C VAL A 110 -6.01 -24.00 -10.18
N SER A 111 -6.01 -23.03 -11.09
CA SER A 111 -5.35 -23.16 -12.38
C SER A 111 -3.81 -23.21 -12.23
N LEU A 112 -3.13 -23.82 -13.20
CA LEU A 112 -1.66 -23.84 -13.23
C LEU A 112 -1.04 -22.42 -13.28
N PRO A 113 -1.56 -21.46 -14.08
CA PRO A 113 -1.12 -20.07 -14.02
C PRO A 113 -1.25 -19.44 -12.63
N THR A 114 -2.35 -19.70 -11.91
CA THR A 114 -2.55 -19.21 -10.54
C THR A 114 -1.46 -19.72 -9.60
N VAL A 115 -1.11 -21.01 -9.69
CA VAL A 115 0.01 -21.58 -8.91
C VAL A 115 1.34 -20.89 -9.25
N ARG A 116 1.63 -20.66 -10.54
CA ARG A 116 2.86 -19.97 -10.94
C ARG A 116 2.93 -18.53 -10.42
N ASN A 117 1.81 -17.81 -10.43
CA ASN A 117 1.74 -16.45 -9.89
C ASN A 117 2.01 -16.45 -8.38
N ILE A 118 1.38 -17.36 -7.63
CA ILE A 118 1.60 -17.51 -6.19
C ILE A 118 3.07 -17.86 -5.87
N LEU A 119 3.74 -18.64 -6.74
CA LEU A 119 5.15 -18.98 -6.56
C LEU A 119 6.14 -17.86 -6.95
N ARG A 120 5.65 -16.78 -7.59
CA ARG A 120 6.43 -15.60 -7.99
C ARG A 120 6.22 -14.40 -7.07
N GLU A 121 5.05 -14.32 -6.41
CA GLU A 121 4.79 -13.40 -5.29
C GLU A 121 5.84 -13.59 -4.19
#